data_AF-T1A7I6-F1
#
_entry.id   AF-T1A7I6-F1
#
_cell.length_a   1.000
_cell.length_b   1.000
_cell.length_c   1.000
_cell.angle_alpha   90.00
_cell.angle_beta   90.00
_cell.angle_gamma   90.00
#
_symmetry.space_group_name_H-M   'P 1'
#
loop_
_entity.id
_entity.type
_entity.pdbx_description
1 polymer ?
#
loop_
_entity_poly.entity_id
_entity_poly.type
_entity_poly.pdbx_seq_one_letter_code
_entity_poly.pdbx_strand_id
1 'polypeptide(L)'
;MNITVKRESILKPVLAVLGVVERKQTMPILSNILINISNNSISATGTDLEVELVAIESHTGATGQLETTVPGRKFADILRSFPEG
;
A
#
# COMPACT_ATOMS: atom_id res chain seq x y z
N MET A 1 -15.98 1.56 7.20
CA MET A 1 -14.93 2.30 6.48
C MET A 1 -15.25 2.23 5.00
N ASN A 2 -15.29 3.36 4.30
CA ASN A 2 -15.55 3.40 2.87
C ASN A 2 -14.62 4.43 2.23
N ILE A 3 -13.83 3.98 1.25
CA ILE A 3 -12.90 4.82 0.50
C ILE A 3 -13.11 4.57 -0.99
N THR A 4 -12.82 5.59 -1.79
CA THR A 4 -12.78 5.47 -3.25
C THR A 4 -11.47 6.06 -3.72
N VAL A 5 -10.70 5.28 -4.45
CA VAL A 5 -9.39 5.66 -4.99
C VAL A 5 -9.26 5.15 -6.42
N LYS A 6 -8.44 5.82 -7.23
CA LYS A 6 -8.02 5.28 -8.52
C LYS A 6 -7.07 4.11 -8.26
N ARG A 7 -7.21 3.03 -9.03
CA ARG A 7 -6.35 1.85 -8.95
C ARG A 7 -4.86 2.23 -9.03
N GLU A 8 -4.51 3.08 -9.99
CA GLU A 8 -3.11 3.44 -10.23
C GLU A 8 -2.49 4.25 -9.07
N SER A 9 -3.31 5.07 -8.40
CA SER A 9 -2.88 5.88 -7.26
C SER A 9 -2.53 5.05 -6.03
N ILE A 10 -3.04 3.83 -5.91
CA ILE A 10 -2.66 2.90 -4.83
C ILE A 10 -1.64 1.86 -5.29
N LEU A 11 -1.70 1.41 -6.55
CA LEU A 11 -0.81 0.40 -7.07
C LEU A 11 0.66 0.88 -7.10
N LYS A 12 0.93 2.09 -7.58
CA LYS A 12 2.28 2.66 -7.64
C LYS A 12 3.01 2.66 -6.29
N PRO A 13 2.47 3.28 -5.22
CA PRO A 13 3.16 3.31 -3.92
C PRO A 13 3.29 1.91 -3.30
N VAL A 14 2.29 1.03 -3.49
CA VAL A 14 2.37 -0.37 -3.01
C VAL A 14 3.53 -1.11 -3.68
N LEU A 15 3.70 -0.98 -4.99
CA LEU A 15 4.80 -1.63 -5.71
C LEU A 15 6.18 -1.08 -5.30
N ALA A 16 6.27 0.22 -5.00
CA ALA A 16 7.51 0.86 -4.59
C ALA A 16 8.04 0.31 -3.26
N VAL A 17 7.16 -0.02 -2.31
CA VAL A 17 7.56 -0.56 -1.00
C VAL A 17 7.52 -2.08 -0.92
N LEU A 18 7.02 -2.77 -1.95
CA LEU A 18 6.89 -4.23 -1.93
C LEU A 18 8.24 -4.96 -1.82
N GLY A 19 9.33 -4.32 -2.26
CA GLY A 19 10.68 -4.89 -2.24
C GLY A 19 11.20 -5.20 -0.83
N VAL A 20 10.86 -4.36 0.17
CA VAL A 20 11.26 -4.59 1.57
C VAL A 20 10.32 -5.55 2.31
N VAL A 21 9.17 -5.89 1.72
CA VAL A 21 8.20 -6.82 2.28
C VAL A 21 8.47 -8.25 1.78
N GLU A 22 9.29 -8.98 2.53
CA GLU A 22 9.66 -10.34 2.19
C GLU A 22 8.51 -11.36 2.40
N ARG A 23 8.60 -12.49 1.70
CA ARG A 23 7.56 -13.53 1.73
C ARG A 23 7.58 -14.37 3.02
N LYS A 24 8.77 -14.55 3.62
CA LYS A 24 8.98 -15.43 4.77
C LYS A 24 9.54 -14.62 5.93
N GLN A 25 8.64 -13.99 6.66
CA GLN A 25 8.97 -13.29 7.89
C GLN A 25 8.57 -14.16 9.09
N THR A 26 9.40 -14.18 10.13
CA THR A 26 9.08 -14.83 11.42
C THR A 26 7.95 -14.09 12.14
N MET A 27 7.84 -12.78 11.91
CA MET A 27 6.76 -11.93 12.41
C MET A 27 5.76 -11.63 11.28
N PRO A 28 4.55 -12.19 11.31
CA PRO A 28 3.58 -12.04 10.21
C PRO A 28 3.24 -10.59 9.84
N ILE A 29 3.28 -9.67 10.80
CA ILE A 29 3.00 -8.25 10.56
C ILE A 29 4.00 -7.61 9.59
N LEU A 30 5.24 -8.08 9.53
CA LEU A 30 6.25 -7.59 8.58
C LEU A 30 6.00 -8.05 7.13
N SER A 31 5.05 -8.96 6.91
CA SER A 31 4.57 -9.30 5.57
C SER A 31 3.46 -8.36 5.06
N ASN A 32 3.05 -7.40 5.90
CA ASN A 32 2.05 -6.40 5.55
C ASN A 32 2.71 -5.08 5.11
N ILE A 33 1.91 -4.30 4.38
CA ILE A 33 2.17 -2.90 4.06
C ILE A 33 1.17 -2.06 4.85
N LEU A 34 1.62 -0.99 5.48
CA LEU A 34 0.75 0.04 6.04
C LEU A 34 0.25 0.92 4.89
N ILE A 35 -1.07 1.06 4.78
CA ILE A 35 -1.75 1.96 3.85
C ILE A 35 -2.38 3.08 4.66
N ASN A 36 -2.00 4.33 4.35
CA ASN A 36 -2.65 5.51 4.89
C ASN A 36 -3.22 6.35 3.74
N ILE A 37 -4.50 6.70 3.85
CA ILE A 37 -5.23 7.54 2.90
C ILE A 37 -5.76 8.71 3.69
N SER A 38 -5.18 9.87 3.45
CA SER A 38 -5.55 11.12 4.11
C SER A 38 -5.13 12.30 3.25
N ASN A 39 -5.79 13.45 3.41
CA ASN A 39 -5.37 14.72 2.80
C ASN A 39 -5.14 14.65 1.27
N ASN A 40 -6.03 13.94 0.54
CA ASN A 40 -5.91 13.72 -0.91
C ASN A 40 -4.58 13.07 -1.35
N SER A 41 -4.01 12.25 -0.46
CA SER A 41 -2.79 11.49 -0.66
C SER A 41 -2.96 10.05 -0.21
N ILE A 42 -2.15 9.17 -0.78
CA ILE A 42 -2.08 7.75 -0.41
C ILE A 42 -0.60 7.47 -0.12
N SER A 43 -0.31 6.96 1.07
CA SER A 43 1.01 6.43 1.39
C SER A 43 0.97 4.92 1.61
N ALA A 44 2.05 4.28 1.18
CA ALA A 44 2.35 2.89 1.48
C ALA A 44 3.69 2.85 2.23
N THR A 45 3.71 2.12 3.35
CA THR A 45 4.92 1.92 4.15
C THR A 45 5.21 0.43 4.31
N GLY A 46 6.45 0.02 4.03
CA GLY A 46 6.94 -1.34 4.26
C GLY A 46 8.25 -1.31 5.06
N THR A 47 8.50 -2.34 5.87
CA THR A 47 9.71 -2.45 6.68
C THR A 47 10.07 -3.91 6.99
N ASP A 48 11.38 -4.17 7.14
CA ASP A 48 11.96 -5.42 7.64
C ASP A 48 12.67 -5.26 9.01
N LEU A 49 12.43 -4.13 9.70
CA LEU A 49 13.09 -3.66 10.93
C LEU A 49 14.50 -3.08 10.77
N GLU A 50 15.15 -3.27 9.62
CA GLU A 50 16.45 -2.65 9.32
C GLU A 50 16.25 -1.42 8.45
N VAL A 51 15.33 -1.51 7.49
CA VAL A 51 14.98 -0.45 6.55
C VAL A 51 13.46 -0.22 6.56
N GLU A 52 13.07 1.04 6.41
CA GLU A 52 11.68 1.44 6.15
C GLU A 52 11.63 2.21 4.84
N LEU A 53 10.68 1.84 3.97
CA LEU A 53 10.36 2.58 2.75
C LEU A 53 8.96 3.17 2.87
N VAL A 54 8.85 4.45 2.55
CA VAL A 54 7.59 5.18 2.46
C VAL A 54 7.44 5.74 1.05
N ALA A 55 6.41 5.30 0.35
CA ALA A 55 6.02 5.85 -0.95
C ALA A 55 4.73 6.65 -0.80
N ILE A 56 4.70 7.85 -1.36
CA ILE A 56 3.56 8.78 -1.25
C ILE A 56 3.11 9.19 -2.65
N GLU A 57 1.83 8.98 -2.95
CA GLU A 57 1.17 9.51 -4.13
C GLU A 57 0.23 10.64 -3.70
N SER A 58 0.42 11.83 -4.26
CA SER A 58 -0.38 13.03 -3.97
C SER A 58 -1.40 13.33 -5.07
N HIS A 59 -2.43 14.11 -4.76
CA HIS A 59 -3.48 14.54 -5.70
C HIS A 59 -4.27 13.37 -6.31
N THR A 60 -4.54 12.35 -5.51
CA THR A 60 -5.10 11.07 -5.99
C THR A 60 -6.60 11.12 -6.28
N GLY A 61 -7.29 12.16 -5.81
CA GLY A 61 -8.76 12.23 -5.82
C GLY A 61 -9.38 11.25 -4.85
N ALA A 62 -8.61 10.72 -3.90
CA ALA A 62 -9.09 9.78 -2.90
C ALA A 62 -10.15 10.42 -2.00
N THR A 63 -11.26 9.71 -1.80
CA THR A 63 -12.33 10.11 -0.88
C THR A 63 -12.33 9.22 0.35
N GLY A 64 -12.58 9.83 1.52
CA GLY A 64 -12.57 9.15 2.81
C GLY A 64 -11.17 9.13 3.44
N GLN A 65 -11.09 8.57 4.64
CA GLN A 65 -9.85 8.37 5.37
C GLN A 65 -9.72 6.90 5.76
N LEU A 66 -8.51 6.37 5.68
CA LEU A 66 -8.20 5.00 6.05
C LEU A 66 -6.77 4.93 6.56
N GLU A 67 -6.57 4.19 7.64
CA GLU A 67 -5.26 3.76 8.09
C GLU A 67 -5.36 2.29 8.47
N THR A 68 -4.67 1.42 7.76
CA THR A 68 -4.75 -0.02 7.97
C THR A 68 -3.54 -0.74 7.40
N THR A 69 -3.34 -2.00 7.79
CA THR A 69 -2.31 -2.84 7.19
C THR A 69 -2.95 -3.91 6.31
N VAL A 70 -2.30 -4.24 5.20
CA VAL A 70 -2.76 -5.27 4.25
C VAL A 70 -1.61 -6.20 3.88
N PRO A 71 -1.88 -7.50 3.61
CA PRO A 71 -0.83 -8.42 3.16
C PRO A 71 -0.24 -7.95 1.83
N GLY A 72 1.04 -7.55 1.82
CA GLY A 72 1.60 -6.71 0.76
C GLY A 72 1.54 -7.36 -0.63
N ARG A 73 2.07 -8.58 -0.78
CA ARG A 73 2.08 -9.30 -2.07
C ARG A 73 0.68 -9.64 -2.56
N LYS A 74 -0.16 -10.18 -1.67
CA LYS A 74 -1.54 -10.54 -2.02
C LYS A 74 -2.31 -9.31 -2.48
N PHE A 75 -2.12 -8.18 -1.80
CA PHE A 75 -2.77 -6.93 -2.16
C PHE A 75 -2.27 -6.39 -3.50
N ALA A 76 -0.95 -6.40 -3.74
CA ALA A 76 -0.37 -6.02 -5.03
C ALA A 76 -0.91 -6.88 -6.19
N ASP A 77 -1.05 -8.20 -5.98
CA ASP A 77 -1.58 -9.11 -7.00
C ASP A 77 -3.08 -8.86 -7.27
N ILE A 78 -3.87 -8.57 -6.23
CA ILE A 78 -5.28 -8.16 -6.38
C ILE A 78 -5.36 -6.82 -7.14
N LEU A 79 -4.54 -5.85 -6.76
CA LEU A 79 -4.53 -4.55 -7.42
C LEU A 79 -4.14 -4.67 -8.88
N ARG A 80 -3.25 -5.62 -9.26
CA ARG A 80 -2.87 -5.87 -10.65
C ARG A 80 -3.97 -6.54 -11.47
N SER A 81 -4.83 -7.35 -10.85
CA SER A 81 -5.86 -8.13 -11.56
C SER A 81 -7.07 -7.33 -12.00
N PHE A 82 -7.26 -6.11 -11.48
CA PHE A 82 -8.30 -5.20 -12.00
C PHE A 82 -8.01 -4.79 -13.46
N PRO A 83 -8.98 -4.23 -14.18
CA PRO A 83 -8.72 -3.58 -15.47
C PRO A 83 -7.83 -2.33 -15.30
N GLU A 84 -7.15 -1.93 -16.38
CA GLU A 84 -6.57 -0.59 -16.46
C GLU A 84 -7.70 0.43 -16.66
N GLY A 85 -7.77 1.46 -15.80
CA GLY A 85 -8.84 2.47 -15.80
C GLY A 85 -8.82 3.38 -14.58
#